data_AF-A0A7W9BVN3-F1
#
_entry.id   AF-A0A7W9BVN3-F1
#
_cell.length_a   1.000
_cell.length_b   1.000
_cell.length_c   1.000
_cell.angle_alpha   90.00
_cell.angle_beta   90.00
_cell.angle_gamma   90.00
#
_symmetry.space_group_name_H-M   'P 1'
#
loop_
_entity.id
_entity.type
_entity.pdbx_description
1 polymer ?
#
loop_
_entity_poly.entity_id
_entity_poly.type
_entity_poly.pdbx_seq_one_letter_code
_entity_poly.pdbx_strand_id
1 'polypeptide(L)' 'MTADIATWRKLGLPFERIAFNVSGARFRQRDFKARTPSCIARAGILASDLELEVTENILLEHTLHDVTATFEHCARSE' A
#
# COMPACT_ATOMS: atom_id res chain seq x y z
N MET A 1 1.19 4.48 10.52
CA MET A 1 0.62 3.31 9.82
C MET A 1 1.52 2.08 9.91
N THR A 2 2.61 1.95 9.13
CA THR A 2 3.38 0.68 9.12
C THR A 2 3.99 0.31 10.48
N ALA A 3 4.41 1.32 11.27
CA ALA A 3 4.86 1.11 12.65
C ALA A 3 3.73 0.64 13.60
N ASP A 4 2.50 1.12 13.39
CA ASP A 4 1.34 0.72 14.19
C ASP A 4 0.98 -0.73 13.88
N ILE A 5 0.98 -1.11 12.60
CA ILE A 5 0.75 -2.49 12.15
C ILE A 5 1.80 -3.43 12.74
N ALA A 6 3.08 -3.05 12.70
CA ALA A 6 4.15 -3.83 13.32
C ALA A 6 3.92 -4.03 14.82
N THR A 7 3.43 -2.99 15.50
CA THR A 7 3.08 -3.06 16.93
C THR A 7 1.90 -3.98 17.16
N TRP A 8 0.83 -3.87 16.37
CA TRP A 8 -0.36 -4.71 16.47
C TRP A 8 -0.07 -6.18 16.17
N ARG A 9 0.78 -6.48 15.18
CA ARG A 9 1.28 -7.85 14.92
C ARG A 9 2.06 -8.40 16.11
N LYS A 10 2.97 -7.60 16.70
CA LYS A 10 3.73 -8.01 17.91
C LYS A 10 2.84 -8.26 19.13
N LEU A 11 1.74 -7.51 19.25
CA LEU A 11 0.76 -7.67 20.31
C LEU A 11 -0.21 -8.84 20.07
N GLY A 12 -0.14 -9.51 18.91
CA GLY A 12 -1.04 -10.61 18.57
C GLY A 12 -2.50 -10.18 18.35
N LEU A 13 -2.74 -8.90 17.99
CA LEU A 13 -4.09 -8.42 17.72
C LEU A 13 -4.67 -9.10 16.48
N PRO A 14 -5.93 -9.54 16.52
CA PRO A 14 -6.56 -10.19 15.37
C PRO A 14 -7.00 -9.13 14.35
N PHE A 15 -6.31 -9.09 13.21
CA PHE A 15 -6.75 -8.36 12.03
C PHE A 15 -6.22 -9.06 10.77
N GLU A 16 -6.99 -8.97 9.68
CA GLU A 16 -6.54 -9.46 8.38
C GLU A 16 -5.63 -8.44 7.71
N ARG A 17 -6.19 -7.29 7.32
CA ARG A 17 -5.52 -6.24 6.54
C ARG A 17 -5.95 -4.86 7.03
N ILE A 18 -5.08 -3.87 6.85
CA ILE A 18 -5.38 -2.47 7.13
C ILE A 18 -5.53 -1.72 5.81
N ALA A 19 -6.76 -1.28 5.54
CA ALA A 19 -7.05 -0.45 4.39
C ALA A 19 -6.63 1.00 4.63
N PHE A 20 -6.06 1.65 3.62
CA PHE A 20 -5.75 3.07 3.66
C PHE A 20 -6.09 3.76 2.34
N ASN A 21 -6.66 4.95 2.46
CA ASN A 21 -7.07 5.78 1.33
C ASN A 21 -5.89 6.62 0.82
N VAL A 22 -5.75 6.70 -0.50
CA VAL A 22 -4.78 7.58 -1.14
C VAL A 22 -5.48 8.51 -2.13
N SER A 23 -5.24 9.82 -1.95
CA SER A 23 -5.74 10.81 -2.90
C SER A 23 -4.98 10.76 -4.24
N GLY A 24 -5.64 11.17 -5.32
CA GLY A 24 -5.05 11.11 -6.67
C GLY A 24 -3.76 11.91 -6.80
N ALA A 25 -3.70 13.06 -6.14
CA ALA A 25 -2.50 13.89 -6.09
C ALA A 25 -1.30 13.15 -5.46
N ARG A 26 -1.53 12.37 -4.39
CA ARG A 26 -0.49 11.58 -3.72
C ARG A 26 -0.12 10.32 -4.51
N PHE A 27 -1.11 9.66 -5.12
CA PHE A 27 -0.88 8.48 -5.97
C PHE A 27 0.04 8.80 -7.17
N ARG A 28 -0.13 9.98 -7.77
CA ARG A 28 0.69 10.45 -8.90
C ARG A 28 2.12 10.83 -8.55
N GLN A 29 2.45 10.97 -7.26
CA GLN A 29 3.82 11.30 -6.89
C GLN A 29 4.72 10.09 -7.16
N ARG A 30 5.81 10.28 -7.91
CA ARG A 30 6.76 9.20 -8.24
C ARG A 30 7.33 8.52 -6.99
N ASP A 31 7.42 9.24 -5.88
CA ASP A 31 7.92 8.70 -4.63
C ASP A 31 6.92 7.74 -3.96
N PHE A 32 5.62 7.80 -4.27
CA PHE A 32 4.63 6.90 -3.66
C PHE A 32 4.90 5.42 -4.00
N LYS A 33 5.15 5.11 -5.27
CA LYS A 33 5.46 3.75 -5.73
C LYS A 33 6.78 3.22 -5.12
N ALA A 34 7.77 4.10 -4.89
CA ALA A 34 9.08 3.72 -4.35
C ALA A 34 9.12 3.68 -2.80
N ARG A 35 8.41 4.60 -2.13
CA ARG A 35 8.43 4.74 -0.67
C ARG A 35 7.56 3.70 0.02
N THR A 36 6.46 3.27 -0.59
CA THR A 36 5.54 2.33 0.06
C THR A 36 6.21 0.98 0.33
N PRO A 37 6.85 0.31 -0.64
CA PRO A 37 7.62 -0.91 -0.37
C PRO A 37 8.74 -0.70 0.65
N SER A 38 9.45 0.43 0.56
CA SER A 38 10.51 0.79 1.52
C SER A 38 9.97 0.92 2.96
N CYS A 39 8.79 1.52 3.15
CA CYS A 39 8.17 1.67 4.47
C CYS A 39 7.70 0.33 5.05
N ILE A 40 7.19 -0.56 4.21
CA ILE A 40 6.77 -1.93 4.55
C ILE A 40 8.00 -2.72 5.02
N ALA A 41 9.05 -2.76 4.21
CA ALA A 41 10.29 -3.48 4.51
C ALA A 41 10.94 -3.01 5.82
N ARG A 42 11.06 -1.70 6.04
CA ARG A 42 11.62 -1.15 7.29
C ARG A 42 10.80 -1.48 8.53
N ALA A 43 9.48 -1.63 8.39
CA ALA A 43 8.60 -1.97 9.51
C ALA A 43 8.57 -3.47 9.80
N GLY A 44 9.07 -4.31 8.88
CA GLY A 44 9.03 -5.77 9.00
C GLY A 44 7.61 -6.33 8.94
N ILE A 45 6.71 -5.67 8.19
CA ILE A 45 5.34 -6.12 7.95
C ILE A 45 5.24 -6.64 6.52
N LEU A 46 4.20 -7.42 6.23
CA LEU A 46 3.95 -7.94 4.88
C LEU A 46 3.17 -6.92 4.06
N ALA A 47 3.36 -6.93 2.74
CA ALA A 47 2.51 -6.14 1.84
C ALA A 47 1.04 -6.56 1.94
N SER A 48 0.79 -7.85 2.19
CA SER A 48 -0.54 -8.40 2.45
C SER A 48 -1.19 -7.89 3.74
N ASP A 49 -0.46 -7.21 4.64
CA ASP A 49 -1.04 -6.56 5.82
C ASP A 49 -1.77 -5.24 5.45
N LEU A 50 -1.63 -4.78 4.21
CA LEU A 50 -2.13 -3.50 3.73
C LEU A 50 -3.06 -3.66 2.55
N GLU A 51 -4.09 -2.82 2.51
CA GLU A 51 -5.01 -2.70 1.38
C GLU A 51 -5.06 -1.24 0.91
N LEU A 52 -4.75 -1.00 -0.36
CA LEU A 52 -4.74 0.35 -0.92
C LEU A 52 -6.10 0.66 -1.53
N GLU A 53 -6.77 1.68 -0.99
CA GLU A 53 -8.02 2.21 -1.54
C GLU A 53 -7.75 3.48 -2.35
N VAL A 54 -8.25 3.48 -3.59
CA VAL A 54 -8.25 4.63 -4.50
C VAL A 54 -9.68 4.95 -4.92
N THR A 55 -9.97 6.21 -5.18
CA THR A 55 -11.28 6.60 -5.71
C THR A 55 -11.40 6.24 -7.18
N GLU A 56 -12.64 6.02 -7.63
CA GLU A 56 -12.95 5.71 -9.03
C GLU A 56 -12.38 6.76 -10.00
N ASN A 57 -12.39 8.05 -9.62
CA ASN A 57 -11.81 9.11 -10.45
C ASN A 57 -10.30 8.90 -10.72
N ILE A 58 -9.55 8.34 -9.77
CA ILE A 58 -8.12 8.01 -9.98
C ILE A 58 -7.99 6.83 -10.94
N LEU A 59 -8.87 5.84 -10.81
CA LEU A 59 -8.90 4.67 -11.68
C LEU A 59 -9.30 5.03 -13.13
N LEU A 60 -10.13 6.07 -13.31
CA LEU A 60 -10.58 6.56 -14.61
C LEU A 60 -9.57 7.53 -15.26
N GLU A 61 -8.89 8.37 -14.47
CA GLU A 61 -7.83 9.28 -14.95
C GLU A 61 -6.57 8.53 -15.43
N HIS A 62 -6.35 7.31 -14.93
CA HIS A 62 -5.20 6.48 -15.27
C HIS A 62 -5.66 5.21 -16.00
N THR A 63 -5.20 5.01 -17.24
CA THR A 63 -5.46 3.76 -17.97
C THR A 63 -5.05 2.58 -17.09
N LEU A 64 -5.97 1.62 -16.87
CA LEU A 64 -5.92 0.49 -15.93
C LEU A 64 -4.53 -0.20 -15.76
N HIS A 65 -3.64 -0.11 -16.74
CA HIS A 65 -2.25 -0.55 -16.69
C HIS A 65 -1.42 0.02 -15.51
N ASP A 66 -1.58 1.30 -15.16
CA ASP A 66 -0.67 1.98 -14.22
C ASP A 66 -0.95 1.63 -12.75
N VAL A 67 -2.21 1.34 -12.46
CA VAL A 67 -2.72 0.92 -11.16
C VAL A 67 -2.33 -0.54 -10.92
N THR A 68 -2.62 -1.43 -11.88
CA THR A 68 -2.25 -2.86 -11.79
C THR A 68 -0.74 -3.05 -11.66
N ALA A 69 0.09 -2.31 -12.41
CA ALA A 69 1.55 -2.41 -12.29
C ALA A 69 2.07 -2.02 -10.89
N THR A 70 1.40 -1.08 -10.21
CA THR A 70 1.75 -0.69 -8.83
C THR A 70 1.36 -1.78 -7.84
N PHE A 71 0.17 -2.37 -8.02
CA PHE A 71 -0.29 -3.50 -7.22
C PHE A 71 0.63 -4.72 -7.38
N GLU A 72 1.01 -5.05 -8.61
CA GLU A 72 1.87 -6.19 -8.89
C GLU A 72 3.32 -5.98 -8.41
N HIS A 73 3.85 -4.75 -8.44
CA HIS A 73 5.18 -4.47 -7.89
C HIS A 73 5.22 -4.65 -6.36
N CYS A 74 4.15 -4.27 -5.67
CA CYS A 74 4.00 -4.52 -4.23
C CYS A 74 3.84 -6.02 -3.92
N ALA A 75 3.17 -6.79 -4.78
CA ALA A 75 2.94 -8.22 -4.60
C ALA A 75 4.15 -9.11 -4.96
N ARG A 76 5.05 -8.66 -5.84
CA ARG A 76 6.22 -9.43 -6.31
C ARG A 76 7.53 -9.16 -5.54
N SER A 77 7.50 -8.30 -4.52
CA SER A 77 8.68 -7.98 -3.71
C SER A 77 8.76 -8.85 -2.45
N GLU A 78 8.43 -10.15 -2.60
CA GLU A 78 8.60 -11.21 -1.60
C GLU A 78 9.96 -11.92 -1.77
#